data_AF-A0A2T3KY92-F1
#
_entry.id   AF-A0A2T3KY92-F1
#
_cell.length_a   1.000
_cell.length_b   1.000
_cell.length_c   1.000
_cell.angle_alpha   90.00
_cell.angle_beta   90.00
_cell.angle_gamma   90.00
#
_symmetry.space_group_name_H-M   'P 1'
#
loop_
_entity.id
_entity.type
_entity.pdbx_description
1 polymer ?
#
loop_
_entity_poly.entity_id
_entity_poly.type
_entity_poly.pdbx_seq_one_letter_code
_entity_poly.pdbx_strand_id
1 'polypeptide(L)'
;MTTSWFILFILTLIIIYHHVIYSAVMVWYGRHLKRKITTVEPNSFPAVAIIIPAYNEEEHINDKLANLLMLDYPADKLFIFICCDGCSDETANICRQWESQFQRANIHFQLQISTSNKGKLARLNQLMTMAQPYADLVALSDVSALISIDALKQAIYSFNDPKVGAITGNYLIYNGNTGEQQYWSWQNNMRFAESHLGSVIGGNGAFYIMRTRLFQPLPNDTINDDFMLPMQVLKQGYNVIYNECINSIELDVSSNEENHQRRQRIGAGNLQQLIRCRFVFNLHQPGVKWLFASGKGLRTLMPFIFIVYLGLTLSLASEGSLLALWLTGLQLTGYGLAALPLIGIKNKFLDKLHYLIGGYLSSLIGMVRYIFGQFKHGWKSQPPIHHYQNTSTLILKRFFDIVLSFIGLLLTLPLWSFIALLIRLDSKGDIFYRQVRVGQINDEHIMLFSMLKFRTMLPNAEAESGAVWSRKNDPRITRIGRFLRDTRLDELPQFINVIKGDMSLIGPRPERPELCGCLQNALPFYLERTRGLRPGVTGLAQVNQGYDSCIEDVKSKIAWDHAYAVALASPLQWLRMDCCILLKTAYIMVTRRGQ
;
A
#
# COMPACT_ATOMS: atom_id res chain seq x y z
N MET A 1 -2.99 -2.88 -45.14
CA MET A 1 -2.64 -2.65 -43.72
C MET A 1 -1.86 -3.86 -43.25
N THR A 2 -0.69 -3.68 -42.62
CA THR A 2 -0.01 -4.79 -41.94
C THR A 2 -0.90 -5.29 -40.79
N THR A 3 -0.69 -6.54 -40.35
CA THR A 3 -1.41 -7.12 -39.20
C THR A 3 -1.31 -6.22 -37.97
N SER A 4 -0.16 -5.58 -37.74
CA SER A 4 0.07 -4.61 -36.66
C SER A 4 -0.86 -3.39 -36.73
N TRP A 5 -1.09 -2.83 -37.93
CA TRP A 5 -2.03 -1.72 -38.12
C TRP A 5 -3.48 -2.12 -37.83
N PHE A 6 -3.86 -3.34 -38.22
CA PHE A 6 -5.20 -3.86 -37.94
C PHE A 6 -5.42 -4.04 -36.43
N ILE A 7 -4.45 -4.64 -35.72
CA ILE A 7 -4.51 -4.80 -34.26
C ILE A 7 -4.57 -3.43 -33.58
N LEU A 8 -3.73 -2.47 -33.98
CA LEU A 8 -3.72 -1.13 -33.42
C LEU A 8 -5.09 -0.45 -33.58
N PHE A 9 -5.70 -0.55 -34.75
CA PHE A 9 -7.03 0.00 -35.02
C PHE A 9 -8.10 -0.61 -34.10
N ILE A 10 -8.11 -1.94 -33.93
CA ILE A 10 -9.03 -2.63 -33.02
C ILE A 10 -8.82 -2.20 -31.57
N LEU A 11 -7.57 -2.08 -31.10
CA LEU A 11 -7.28 -1.60 -29.75
C LEU A 11 -7.77 -0.16 -29.55
N THR A 12 -7.59 0.73 -30.54
CA THR A 12 -8.13 2.09 -30.50
C THR A 12 -9.64 2.09 -30.33
N LEU A 13 -10.36 1.27 -31.11
CA LEU A 13 -11.82 1.14 -30.98
C LEU A 13 -12.23 0.63 -29.60
N ILE A 14 -11.51 -0.34 -29.03
CA ILE A 14 -11.77 -0.87 -27.68
C ILE A 14 -11.56 0.20 -26.60
N ILE A 15 -10.47 0.99 -26.71
CA ILE A 15 -10.16 2.08 -25.77
C ILE A 15 -11.28 3.14 -25.83
N ILE A 16 -11.65 3.59 -27.04
CA ILE A 16 -12.73 4.57 -27.23
C ILE A 16 -14.06 4.01 -26.70
N TYR A 17 -14.36 2.75 -27.00
CA TYR A 17 -15.57 2.09 -26.54
C TYR A 17 -15.65 2.08 -25.01
N HIS A 18 -14.61 1.61 -24.32
CA HIS A 18 -14.62 1.49 -22.86
C HIS A 18 -14.72 2.84 -22.15
N HIS A 19 -13.92 3.82 -22.58
CA HIS A 19 -13.82 5.09 -21.88
C HIS A 19 -14.93 6.07 -22.22
N VAL A 20 -15.35 6.12 -23.48
CA VAL A 20 -16.29 7.13 -24.00
C VAL A 20 -17.66 6.51 -24.20
N ILE A 21 -17.78 5.51 -25.06
CA ILE A 21 -19.08 5.00 -25.51
C ILE A 21 -19.83 4.32 -24.36
N TYR A 22 -19.21 3.35 -23.69
CA TYR A 22 -19.81 2.60 -22.59
C TYR A 22 -20.25 3.55 -21.46
N SER A 23 -19.36 4.43 -21.01
CA SER A 23 -19.65 5.42 -19.98
C SER A 23 -20.82 6.33 -20.37
N ALA A 24 -20.84 6.84 -21.61
CA ALA A 24 -21.90 7.70 -22.10
C ALA A 24 -23.25 6.96 -22.19
N VAL A 25 -23.25 5.72 -22.69
CA VAL A 25 -24.44 4.87 -22.77
C VAL A 25 -25.01 4.60 -21.38
N MET A 26 -24.17 4.25 -20.40
CA MET A 26 -24.62 3.99 -19.04
C MET A 26 -25.21 5.24 -18.37
N VAL A 27 -24.58 6.41 -18.55
CA VAL A 27 -25.08 7.68 -18.00
C VAL A 27 -26.39 8.08 -18.67
N TRP A 28 -26.46 7.95 -20.00
CA TRP A 28 -27.68 8.22 -20.75
C TRP A 28 -28.81 7.30 -20.30
N TYR A 29 -28.56 6.00 -20.20
CA TYR A 29 -29.55 5.02 -19.78
C TYR A 29 -30.05 5.31 -18.35
N GLY A 30 -29.14 5.53 -17.41
CA GLY A 30 -29.47 5.85 -16.01
C GLY A 30 -30.37 7.07 -15.85
N ARG A 31 -30.20 8.10 -16.69
CA ARG A 31 -31.00 9.33 -16.65
C ARG A 31 -32.43 9.18 -17.18
N HIS A 32 -32.67 8.19 -18.05
CA HIS A 32 -33.98 7.99 -18.69
C HIS A 32 -34.84 6.92 -18.01
N LEU A 33 -34.30 6.27 -16.97
CA LEU A 33 -35.04 5.32 -16.16
C LEU A 33 -35.92 6.03 -15.13
N LYS A 34 -37.15 5.54 -14.98
CA LYS A 34 -38.07 6.00 -13.93
C LYS A 34 -37.75 5.29 -12.62
N ARG A 35 -37.57 6.08 -11.57
CA ARG A 35 -37.43 5.62 -10.18
C ARG A 35 -38.77 5.08 -9.69
N LYS A 36 -38.79 3.83 -9.26
CA LYS A 36 -40.02 3.17 -8.75
C LYS A 36 -39.99 3.18 -7.23
N ILE A 37 -40.87 3.96 -6.62
CA ILE A 37 -41.12 3.92 -5.18
C ILE A 37 -42.22 2.89 -4.95
N THR A 38 -41.91 1.81 -4.24
CA THR A 38 -42.92 0.81 -3.85
C THR A 38 -43.38 1.15 -2.44
N THR A 39 -44.67 1.44 -2.27
CA THR A 39 -45.26 1.93 -1.00
C THR A 39 -46.18 0.92 -0.32
N VAL A 40 -46.31 -0.29 -0.84
CA VAL A 40 -47.22 -1.31 -0.29
C VAL A 40 -46.54 -2.03 0.86
N GLU A 41 -47.05 -1.91 2.09
CA GLU A 41 -46.50 -2.59 3.26
C GLU A 41 -46.35 -4.11 3.06
N PRO A 42 -45.30 -4.74 3.61
CA PRO A 42 -45.08 -6.15 3.41
C PRO A 42 -46.09 -6.97 4.22
N ASN A 43 -46.73 -7.95 3.58
CA ASN A 43 -47.70 -8.84 4.24
C ASN A 43 -47.08 -9.71 5.35
N SER A 44 -45.75 -9.89 5.37
CA SER A 44 -45.03 -10.68 6.36
C SER A 44 -43.57 -10.26 6.47
N PHE A 45 -43.00 -10.35 7.68
CA PHE A 45 -41.59 -10.07 7.95
C PHE A 45 -40.80 -11.39 8.05
N PRO A 46 -39.85 -11.66 7.14
CA PRO A 46 -38.94 -12.80 7.26
C PRO A 46 -37.96 -12.62 8.42
N ALA A 47 -37.31 -13.70 8.85
CA ALA A 47 -36.21 -13.55 9.81
C ALA A 47 -34.97 -12.97 9.10
N VAL A 48 -34.32 -11.97 9.71
CA VAL A 48 -33.14 -11.27 9.16
C VAL A 48 -31.98 -11.37 10.14
N ALA A 49 -30.83 -11.84 9.66
CA ALA A 49 -29.57 -11.79 10.39
C ALA A 49 -28.68 -10.66 9.84
N ILE A 50 -28.13 -9.82 10.72
CA ILE A 50 -27.07 -8.87 10.39
C ILE A 50 -25.76 -9.42 10.93
N ILE A 51 -24.77 -9.59 10.06
CA ILE A 51 -23.45 -10.12 10.41
C ILE A 51 -22.38 -9.04 10.28
N ILE A 52 -21.52 -8.92 11.30
CA ILE A 52 -20.48 -7.89 11.37
C ILE A 52 -19.15 -8.50 11.84
N PRO A 53 -18.18 -8.75 10.95
CA PRO A 53 -16.81 -8.98 11.35
C PRO A 53 -16.14 -7.65 11.74
N ALA A 54 -15.56 -7.57 12.93
CA ALA A 54 -14.92 -6.35 13.46
C ALA A 54 -13.45 -6.62 13.84
N TYR A 55 -12.56 -5.68 13.51
CA TYR A 55 -11.15 -5.70 13.92
C TYR A 55 -10.64 -4.28 14.15
N ASN A 56 -10.39 -3.93 15.40
CA ASN A 56 -9.92 -2.61 15.82
C ASN A 56 -10.79 -1.44 15.31
N GLU A 57 -12.06 -1.43 15.71
CA GLU A 57 -13.11 -0.51 15.25
C GLU A 57 -13.68 0.32 16.42
N GLU A 58 -12.89 0.57 17.48
CA GLU A 58 -13.36 1.23 18.70
C GLU A 58 -14.02 2.60 18.46
N GLU A 59 -13.57 3.32 17.43
CA GLU A 59 -14.08 4.65 17.07
C GLU A 59 -15.55 4.63 16.62
N HIS A 60 -15.96 3.60 15.88
CA HIS A 60 -17.27 3.57 15.21
C HIS A 60 -18.21 2.47 15.71
N ILE A 61 -17.70 1.47 16.45
CA ILE A 61 -18.50 0.33 16.89
C ILE A 61 -19.68 0.73 17.78
N ASN A 62 -19.51 1.76 18.62
CA ASN A 62 -20.60 2.25 19.47
C ASN A 62 -21.76 2.84 18.64
N ASP A 63 -21.45 3.68 17.66
CA ASP A 63 -22.45 4.27 16.77
C ASP A 63 -23.15 3.20 15.93
N LYS A 64 -22.39 2.19 15.50
CA LYS A 64 -22.94 1.03 14.78
C LYS A 64 -23.95 0.26 15.62
N LEU A 65 -23.61 -0.06 16.87
CA LEU A 65 -24.50 -0.81 17.77
C LEU A 65 -25.78 -0.02 18.08
N ALA A 66 -25.66 1.30 18.31
CA ALA A 66 -26.81 2.18 18.45
C ALA A 66 -27.69 2.19 17.19
N ASN A 67 -27.07 2.28 16.00
CA ASN A 67 -27.78 2.24 14.73
C ASN A 67 -28.54 0.92 14.52
N LEU A 68 -27.96 -0.23 14.88
CA LEU A 68 -28.63 -1.53 14.80
C LEU A 68 -29.83 -1.64 15.74
N LEU A 69 -29.72 -1.09 16.96
CA LEU A 69 -30.82 -1.08 17.93
C LEU A 69 -32.00 -0.22 17.46
N MET A 70 -31.73 0.81 16.66
CA MET A 70 -32.73 1.75 16.14
C MET A 70 -33.41 1.27 14.85
N LEU A 71 -33.05 0.11 14.29
CA LEU A 71 -33.67 -0.38 13.07
C LEU A 71 -35.16 -0.63 13.27
N ASP A 72 -35.95 -0.12 12.34
CA ASP A 72 -37.40 -0.30 12.32
C ASP A 72 -37.72 -1.69 11.75
N TYR A 73 -37.60 -2.71 12.60
CA TYR A 73 -37.86 -4.11 12.28
C TYR A 73 -38.39 -4.88 13.51
N PRO A 74 -39.25 -5.92 13.33
CA PRO A 74 -39.70 -6.73 14.46
C PRO A 74 -38.54 -7.37 15.21
N ALA A 75 -38.47 -7.13 16.52
CA ALA A 75 -37.35 -7.55 17.36
C ALA A 75 -37.15 -9.07 17.40
N ASP A 76 -38.25 -9.83 17.41
CA ASP A 76 -38.27 -11.30 17.40
C ASP A 76 -37.82 -11.90 16.04
N LYS A 77 -37.68 -11.06 15.01
CA LYS A 77 -37.22 -11.43 13.67
C LYS A 77 -35.83 -10.89 13.34
N LEU A 78 -35.22 -10.11 14.22
CA LEU A 78 -33.92 -9.51 14.01
C LEU A 78 -32.84 -10.23 14.83
N PHE A 79 -31.81 -10.70 14.13
CA PHE A 79 -30.67 -11.38 14.74
C PHE A 79 -29.39 -10.61 14.42
N ILE A 80 -28.59 -10.29 15.43
CA ILE A 80 -27.34 -9.56 15.29
C ILE A 80 -26.20 -10.50 15.66
N PHE A 81 -25.25 -10.70 14.75
CA PHE A 81 -24.07 -11.54 14.95
C PHE A 81 -22.81 -10.72 14.72
N ILE A 82 -21.97 -10.60 15.76
CA ILE A 82 -20.73 -9.83 15.71
C ILE A 82 -19.55 -10.74 16.05
N CYS A 83 -18.47 -10.66 15.27
CA CYS A 83 -17.22 -11.34 15.58
C CYS A 83 -16.06 -10.35 15.69
N CYS A 84 -15.54 -10.16 16.90
CA CYS A 84 -14.30 -9.42 17.15
C CYS A 84 -13.09 -10.34 16.86
N ASP A 85 -12.33 -10.06 15.80
CA ASP A 85 -11.30 -10.94 15.24
C ASP A 85 -9.88 -10.63 15.74
N GLY A 86 -9.61 -10.89 17.02
CA GLY A 86 -8.30 -10.59 17.60
C GLY A 86 -8.07 -9.11 17.82
N CYS A 87 -9.11 -8.36 18.18
CA CYS A 87 -9.00 -6.93 18.47
C CYS A 87 -8.02 -6.68 19.64
N SER A 88 -7.20 -5.65 19.49
CA SER A 88 -6.26 -5.18 20.51
C SER A 88 -6.75 -3.92 21.25
N ASP A 89 -7.84 -3.34 20.79
CA ASP A 89 -8.45 -2.10 21.27
C ASP A 89 -9.74 -2.37 22.07
N GLU A 90 -10.50 -1.33 22.41
CA GLU A 90 -11.71 -1.47 23.23
C GLU A 90 -12.93 -2.04 22.49
N THR A 91 -12.82 -2.37 21.19
CA THR A 91 -13.94 -2.87 20.37
C THR A 91 -14.72 -3.99 21.04
N ALA A 92 -14.01 -5.00 21.55
CA ALA A 92 -14.64 -6.19 22.15
C ALA A 92 -15.36 -5.86 23.47
N ASN A 93 -14.82 -4.92 24.25
CA ASN A 93 -15.41 -4.51 25.52
C ASN A 93 -16.68 -3.67 25.28
N ILE A 94 -16.65 -2.77 24.30
CA ILE A 94 -17.84 -2.01 23.89
C ILE A 94 -18.95 -2.98 23.46
N CYS A 95 -18.66 -3.94 22.58
CA CYS A 95 -19.66 -4.93 22.16
C CYS A 95 -20.30 -5.69 23.34
N ARG A 96 -19.51 -6.10 24.34
CA ARG A 96 -20.03 -6.77 25.56
C ARG A 96 -20.98 -5.87 26.35
N GLN A 97 -20.67 -4.59 26.46
CA GLN A 97 -21.50 -3.64 27.21
C GLN A 97 -22.88 -3.44 26.58
N TRP A 98 -23.04 -3.72 25.28
CA TRP A 98 -24.29 -3.58 24.55
C TRP A 98 -25.21 -4.82 24.61
N GLU A 99 -24.72 -5.97 25.10
CA GLU A 99 -25.52 -7.20 25.20
C GLU A 99 -26.83 -6.98 25.98
N SER A 100 -26.77 -6.22 27.08
CA SER A 100 -27.92 -5.95 27.94
C SER A 100 -29.01 -5.11 27.25
N GLN A 101 -28.62 -4.21 26.35
CA GLN A 101 -29.49 -3.30 25.62
C GLN A 101 -30.26 -4.07 24.56
N PHE A 102 -29.58 -4.93 23.80
CA PHE A 102 -30.23 -5.82 22.83
C PHE A 102 -31.17 -6.82 23.52
N GLN A 103 -30.75 -7.39 24.66
CA GLN A 103 -31.61 -8.28 25.45
C GLN A 103 -32.89 -7.57 25.91
N ARG A 104 -32.79 -6.33 26.42
CA ARG A 104 -33.97 -5.52 26.81
C ARG A 104 -34.89 -5.20 25.64
N ALA A 105 -34.33 -5.06 24.44
CA ALA A 105 -35.09 -4.84 23.22
C ALA A 105 -35.69 -6.13 22.62
N ASN A 106 -35.45 -7.29 23.23
CA ASN A 106 -35.84 -8.62 22.71
C ASN A 106 -35.23 -8.93 21.32
N ILE A 107 -34.06 -8.37 21.02
CA ILE A 107 -33.31 -8.64 19.79
C ILE A 107 -32.24 -9.70 20.11
N HIS A 108 -32.16 -10.74 19.29
CA HIS A 108 -31.15 -11.78 19.48
C HIS A 108 -29.76 -11.22 19.13
N PHE A 109 -28.87 -11.11 20.12
CA PHE A 109 -27.51 -10.63 19.94
C PHE A 109 -26.51 -11.72 20.29
N GLN A 110 -25.60 -12.02 19.36
CA GLN A 110 -24.55 -13.01 19.54
C GLN A 110 -23.18 -12.39 19.25
N LEU A 111 -22.36 -12.30 20.29
CA LEU A 111 -20.99 -11.83 20.22
C LEU A 111 -20.00 -13.01 20.27
N GLN A 112 -19.05 -13.02 19.33
CA GLN A 112 -17.91 -13.92 19.35
C GLN A 112 -16.62 -13.13 19.44
N ILE A 113 -15.76 -13.47 20.39
CA ILE A 113 -14.46 -12.83 20.57
C ILE A 113 -13.39 -13.88 20.33
N SER A 114 -12.57 -13.64 19.31
CA SER A 114 -11.41 -14.47 19.00
C SER A 114 -10.13 -13.81 19.47
N THR A 115 -9.16 -14.61 19.93
CA THR A 115 -7.84 -14.12 20.34
C THR A 115 -6.86 -13.95 19.17
N SER A 116 -7.09 -14.67 18.07
CA SER A 116 -6.23 -14.61 16.88
C SER A 116 -6.97 -14.00 15.69
N ASN A 117 -6.37 -13.00 15.04
CA ASN A 117 -6.86 -12.44 13.79
C ASN A 117 -6.71 -13.47 12.64
N LYS A 118 -7.85 -13.94 12.12
CA LYS A 118 -7.94 -14.87 10.97
C LYS A 118 -8.33 -14.16 9.67
N GLY A 119 -8.69 -12.89 9.73
CA GLY A 119 -9.08 -12.03 8.62
C GLY A 119 -10.59 -11.97 8.40
N LYS A 120 -11.06 -10.83 7.85
CA LYS A 120 -12.48 -10.52 7.59
C LYS A 120 -13.23 -11.67 6.92
N LEU A 121 -12.66 -12.24 5.86
CA LEU A 121 -13.33 -13.28 5.07
C LEU A 121 -13.54 -14.58 5.87
N ALA A 122 -12.56 -14.99 6.67
CA ALA A 122 -12.70 -16.18 7.49
C ALA A 122 -13.84 -16.02 8.51
N ARG A 123 -13.98 -14.81 9.08
CA ARG A 123 -15.07 -14.49 10.02
C ARG A 123 -16.40 -14.30 9.33
N LEU A 124 -16.42 -13.72 8.14
CA LEU A 124 -17.62 -13.65 7.32
C LEU A 124 -18.16 -15.06 7.04
N ASN A 125 -17.32 -15.99 6.56
CA ASN A 125 -17.75 -17.36 6.30
C ASN A 125 -18.29 -18.06 7.56
N GLN A 126 -17.62 -17.85 8.70
CA GLN A 126 -18.05 -18.38 9.99
C GLN A 126 -19.42 -17.82 10.39
N LEU A 127 -19.59 -16.49 10.41
CA LEU A 127 -20.81 -15.81 10.81
C LEU A 127 -21.98 -16.15 9.88
N MET A 128 -21.77 -16.16 8.56
CA MET A 128 -22.81 -16.54 7.59
C MET A 128 -23.31 -17.97 7.80
N THR A 129 -22.38 -18.92 8.02
CA THR A 129 -22.74 -20.32 8.27
C THR A 129 -23.52 -20.47 9.58
N MET A 130 -23.15 -19.69 10.60
CA MET A 130 -23.87 -19.68 11.88
C MET A 130 -25.25 -19.04 11.80
N ALA A 131 -25.42 -17.98 10.99
CA ALA A 131 -26.69 -17.27 10.83
C ALA A 131 -27.71 -18.05 9.96
N GLN A 132 -27.22 -18.93 9.08
CA GLN A 132 -28.04 -19.70 8.12
C GLN A 132 -29.26 -20.45 8.68
N PRO A 133 -29.20 -21.12 9.83
CA PRO A 133 -30.36 -21.80 10.40
C PRO A 133 -31.38 -20.86 11.07
N TYR A 134 -31.02 -19.60 11.36
CA TYR A 134 -31.86 -18.67 12.13
C TYR A 134 -32.64 -17.68 11.25
N ALA A 135 -32.15 -17.37 10.04
CA ALA A 135 -32.68 -16.28 9.24
C ALA A 135 -32.86 -16.63 7.76
N ASP A 136 -33.98 -16.19 7.18
CA ASP A 136 -34.27 -16.31 5.75
C ASP A 136 -33.40 -15.38 4.89
N LEU A 137 -33.08 -14.22 5.45
CA LEU A 137 -32.24 -13.18 4.86
C LEU A 137 -31.04 -12.90 5.75
N VAL A 138 -29.91 -12.58 5.12
CA VAL A 138 -28.68 -12.19 5.82
C VAL A 138 -28.09 -10.94 5.21
N ALA A 139 -27.78 -9.96 6.04
CA ALA A 139 -27.16 -8.71 5.67
C ALA A 139 -25.73 -8.64 6.20
N LEU A 140 -24.79 -8.25 5.33
CA LEU A 140 -23.45 -7.85 5.75
C LEU A 140 -23.46 -6.34 5.96
N SER A 141 -22.81 -5.89 7.02
CA SER A 141 -22.53 -4.48 7.20
C SER A 141 -21.16 -4.26 7.85
N ASP A 142 -20.42 -3.28 7.34
CA ASP A 142 -19.18 -2.83 7.96
C ASP A 142 -19.47 -2.00 9.21
N VAL A 143 -18.51 -1.94 10.15
CA VAL A 143 -18.68 -1.20 11.41
C VAL A 143 -18.77 0.30 11.16
N SER A 144 -17.91 0.82 10.29
CA SER A 144 -17.85 2.22 9.86
C SER A 144 -19.06 2.68 9.02
N ALA A 145 -19.97 1.76 8.65
CA ALA A 145 -21.13 2.06 7.81
C ALA A 145 -22.44 2.05 8.60
N LEU A 146 -23.05 3.22 8.80
CA LEU A 146 -24.41 3.33 9.36
C LEU A 146 -25.46 3.07 8.29
N ILE A 147 -26.56 2.40 8.63
CA ILE A 147 -27.63 2.04 7.69
C ILE A 147 -28.93 2.78 8.02
N SER A 148 -29.74 3.09 7.01
CA SER A 148 -31.02 3.77 7.25
C SER A 148 -31.94 2.92 8.14
N ILE A 149 -32.70 3.59 9.01
CA ILE A 149 -33.57 2.97 10.01
C ILE A 149 -34.55 1.99 9.36
N ASP A 150 -35.06 2.32 8.17
CA ASP A 150 -36.03 1.54 7.40
C ASP A 150 -35.39 0.54 6.42
N ALA A 151 -34.06 0.41 6.40
CA ALA A 151 -33.32 -0.34 5.36
C ALA A 151 -33.82 -1.79 5.19
N LEU A 152 -34.13 -2.47 6.30
CA LEU A 152 -34.63 -3.85 6.27
C LEU A 152 -36.06 -3.94 5.72
N LYS A 153 -36.92 -2.97 6.02
CA LYS A 153 -38.27 -2.89 5.43
C LYS A 153 -38.19 -2.67 3.93
N GLN A 154 -37.34 -1.74 3.49
CA GLN A 154 -37.10 -1.46 2.07
C GLN A 154 -36.56 -2.70 1.34
N ALA A 155 -35.71 -3.49 2.00
CA ALA A 155 -35.20 -4.74 1.43
C ALA A 155 -36.32 -5.78 1.20
N ILE A 156 -37.31 -5.89 2.10
CA ILE A 156 -38.41 -6.85 1.93
C ILE A 156 -39.21 -6.55 0.65
N TYR A 157 -39.50 -5.28 0.37
CA TYR A 157 -40.23 -4.90 -0.85
C TYR A 157 -39.55 -5.42 -2.12
N SER A 158 -38.22 -5.42 -2.11
CA SER A 158 -37.40 -5.94 -3.19
C SER A 158 -37.39 -7.48 -3.23
N PHE A 159 -37.39 -8.15 -2.07
CA PHE A 159 -37.44 -9.62 -1.99
C PHE A 159 -38.82 -10.24 -2.23
N ASN A 160 -39.88 -9.43 -2.37
CA ASN A 160 -41.19 -9.91 -2.83
C ASN A 160 -41.11 -10.54 -4.24
N ASP A 161 -40.15 -10.11 -5.07
CA ASP A 161 -39.81 -10.84 -6.29
C ASP A 161 -38.97 -12.09 -5.93
N PRO A 162 -39.47 -13.32 -6.20
CA PRO A 162 -38.73 -14.54 -5.91
C PRO A 162 -37.42 -14.68 -6.70
N LYS A 163 -37.27 -13.94 -7.82
CA LYS A 163 -36.02 -13.92 -8.61
C LYS A 163 -34.93 -13.05 -7.99
N VAL A 164 -35.27 -12.16 -7.05
CA VAL A 164 -34.28 -11.35 -6.34
C VAL A 164 -33.59 -12.21 -5.30
N GLY A 165 -32.27 -12.35 -5.44
CA GLY A 165 -31.43 -13.11 -4.53
C GLY A 165 -30.57 -12.24 -3.61
N ALA A 166 -30.24 -11.02 -4.03
CA ALA A 166 -29.51 -10.04 -3.22
C ALA A 166 -29.85 -8.59 -3.61
N ILE A 167 -29.60 -7.67 -2.69
CA ILE A 167 -29.89 -6.24 -2.81
C ILE A 167 -28.70 -5.45 -2.27
N THR A 168 -28.35 -4.37 -2.97
CA THR A 168 -27.41 -3.33 -2.51
C THR A 168 -28.10 -1.97 -2.53
N GLY A 169 -27.70 -1.08 -1.61
CA GLY A 169 -28.25 0.27 -1.47
C GLY A 169 -27.32 1.38 -1.97
N ASN A 170 -27.71 2.63 -1.75
CA ASN A 170 -26.85 3.79 -1.94
C ASN A 170 -25.67 3.74 -0.98
N TYR A 171 -24.46 4.01 -1.50
CA TYR A 171 -23.30 4.32 -0.68
C TYR A 171 -23.13 5.84 -0.59
N LEU A 172 -23.07 6.36 0.64
CA LEU A 172 -22.91 7.77 0.95
C LEU A 172 -21.70 7.94 1.87
N ILE A 173 -21.03 9.08 1.81
CA ILE A 173 -19.91 9.41 2.69
C ILE A 173 -20.32 10.54 3.62
N TYR A 174 -20.12 10.34 4.92
CA TYR A 174 -20.27 11.39 5.91
C TYR A 174 -19.16 12.43 5.76
N ASN A 175 -19.53 13.72 5.62
CA ASN A 175 -18.59 14.83 5.44
C ASN A 175 -17.60 14.70 4.25
N GLY A 176 -17.93 13.89 3.23
CA GLY A 176 -17.09 13.77 2.03
C GLY A 176 -16.95 15.09 1.27
N ASN A 177 -15.81 15.31 0.63
CA ASN A 177 -15.62 16.53 -0.17
C ASN A 177 -16.54 16.54 -1.41
N THR A 178 -16.72 17.71 -2.04
CA THR A 178 -17.63 17.84 -3.21
C THR A 178 -17.28 16.90 -4.36
N GLY A 179 -16.00 16.56 -4.55
CA GLY A 179 -15.55 15.61 -5.56
C GLY A 179 -15.92 14.16 -5.23
N GLU A 180 -15.75 13.75 -3.98
CA GLU A 180 -16.09 12.41 -3.47
C GLU A 180 -17.60 12.17 -3.52
N GLN A 181 -18.40 13.15 -3.10
CA GLN A 181 -19.85 13.06 -3.18
C GLN A 181 -20.32 12.91 -4.63
N GLN A 182 -19.76 13.69 -5.56
CA GLN A 182 -20.06 13.57 -6.99
C GLN A 182 -19.66 12.20 -7.54
N TYR A 183 -18.49 11.68 -7.15
CA TYR A 183 -18.03 10.36 -7.55
C TYR A 183 -18.97 9.24 -7.10
N TRP A 184 -19.38 9.26 -5.83
CA TRP A 184 -20.29 8.23 -5.30
C TRP A 184 -21.71 8.37 -5.82
N SER A 185 -22.20 9.59 -6.03
CA SER A 185 -23.45 9.82 -6.76
C SER A 185 -23.40 9.24 -8.17
N TRP A 186 -22.28 9.41 -8.88
CA TRP A 186 -22.08 8.78 -10.18
C TRP A 186 -22.07 7.25 -10.10
N GLN A 187 -21.38 6.65 -9.12
CA GLN A 187 -21.38 5.19 -8.91
C GLN A 187 -22.76 4.62 -8.58
N ASN A 188 -23.51 5.28 -7.70
CA ASN A 188 -24.87 4.91 -7.33
C ASN A 188 -25.79 4.91 -8.57
N ASN A 189 -25.70 5.95 -9.42
CA ASN A 189 -26.44 6.01 -10.68
C ASN A 189 -26.01 4.91 -11.67
N MET A 190 -24.74 4.53 -11.71
CA MET A 190 -24.27 3.39 -12.51
C MET A 190 -24.92 2.08 -12.05
N ARG A 191 -24.93 1.81 -10.74
CA ARG A 191 -25.55 0.60 -10.19
C ARG A 191 -27.06 0.56 -10.41
N PHE A 192 -27.73 1.70 -10.30
CA PHE A 192 -29.13 1.84 -10.65
C PHE A 192 -29.39 1.45 -12.12
N ALA A 193 -28.56 1.93 -13.05
CA ALA A 193 -28.63 1.54 -14.46
C ALA A 193 -28.33 0.05 -14.68
N GLU A 194 -27.31 -0.51 -14.01
CA GLU A 194 -26.97 -1.94 -14.07
C GLU A 194 -28.15 -2.82 -13.63
N SER A 195 -28.80 -2.46 -12.53
CA SER A 195 -29.95 -3.19 -11.99
C SER A 195 -31.13 -3.25 -12.98
N HIS A 196 -31.30 -2.26 -13.84
CA HIS A 196 -32.38 -2.23 -14.83
C HIS A 196 -32.01 -2.95 -16.15
N LEU A 197 -30.72 -2.97 -16.51
CA LEU A 197 -30.23 -3.67 -17.71
C LEU A 197 -30.08 -5.17 -17.52
N GLY A 198 -29.98 -5.64 -16.27
CA GLY A 198 -30.04 -7.05 -15.95
C GLY A 198 -29.84 -7.33 -14.48
N SER A 199 -28.66 -6.98 -13.95
CA SER A 199 -28.30 -7.18 -12.56
C SER A 199 -27.09 -6.34 -12.21
N VAL A 200 -27.00 -5.91 -10.95
CA VAL A 200 -25.83 -5.21 -10.43
C VAL A 200 -24.61 -6.13 -10.44
N ILE A 201 -23.46 -5.62 -10.89
CA ILE A 201 -22.21 -6.37 -10.96
C ILE A 201 -21.36 -6.09 -9.71
N GLY A 202 -21.70 -6.79 -8.62
CA GLY A 202 -21.07 -6.66 -7.30
C GLY A 202 -21.75 -5.63 -6.38
N GLY A 203 -21.67 -5.85 -5.07
CA GLY A 203 -22.27 -4.99 -4.05
C GLY A 203 -21.34 -3.86 -3.59
N ASN A 204 -21.81 -3.03 -2.66
CA ASN A 204 -20.93 -2.18 -1.83
C ASN A 204 -20.60 -2.97 -0.56
N GLY A 205 -19.38 -2.85 -0.06
CA GLY A 205 -18.97 -3.50 1.20
C GLY A 205 -19.74 -3.01 2.43
N ALA A 206 -20.21 -1.76 2.41
CA ALA A 206 -20.87 -1.11 3.54
C ALA A 206 -22.18 -1.77 3.99
N PHE A 207 -23.07 -2.11 3.04
CA PHE A 207 -24.32 -2.80 3.31
C PHE A 207 -24.89 -3.50 2.08
N TYR A 208 -25.06 -4.81 2.18
CA TYR A 208 -25.89 -5.56 1.24
C TYR A 208 -26.60 -6.69 1.96
N ILE A 209 -27.73 -7.13 1.41
CA ILE A 209 -28.57 -8.18 1.98
C ILE A 209 -28.88 -9.23 0.92
N MET A 210 -28.88 -10.51 1.31
CA MET A 210 -29.13 -11.63 0.41
C MET A 210 -29.97 -12.72 1.07
N ARG A 211 -30.56 -13.58 0.25
CA ARG A 211 -31.23 -14.79 0.76
C ARG A 211 -30.18 -15.74 1.34
N THR A 212 -30.36 -16.13 2.59
CA THR A 212 -29.36 -16.92 3.30
C THR A 212 -29.13 -18.29 2.67
N ARG A 213 -30.18 -18.89 2.08
CA ARG A 213 -30.08 -20.16 1.33
C ARG A 213 -29.17 -20.11 0.09
N LEU A 214 -28.85 -18.93 -0.42
CA LEU A 214 -27.97 -18.75 -1.59
C LEU A 214 -26.50 -18.57 -1.20
N PHE A 215 -26.19 -18.47 0.10
CA PHE A 215 -24.82 -18.33 0.58
C PHE A 215 -24.02 -19.60 0.31
N GLN A 216 -22.81 -19.43 -0.19
CA GLN A 216 -21.80 -20.47 -0.28
C GLN A 216 -20.48 -19.92 0.28
N PRO A 217 -19.80 -20.62 1.19
CA PRO A 217 -18.53 -20.18 1.73
C PRO A 217 -17.54 -19.81 0.63
N LEU A 218 -16.95 -18.61 0.74
CA LEU A 218 -15.95 -18.14 -0.22
C LEU A 218 -14.59 -18.78 0.08
N PRO A 219 -13.78 -19.08 -0.95
CA PRO A 219 -12.40 -19.52 -0.74
C PRO A 219 -11.58 -18.49 0.04
N ASN A 220 -10.73 -18.93 0.97
CA ASN A 220 -9.97 -18.06 1.89
C ASN A 220 -9.03 -17.04 1.21
N ASP A 221 -8.68 -17.26 -0.06
CA ASP A 221 -7.87 -16.36 -0.89
C ASP A 221 -8.71 -15.34 -1.66
N THR A 222 -10.01 -15.23 -1.39
CA THR A 222 -10.88 -14.23 -2.02
C THR A 222 -10.53 -12.84 -1.52
N ILE A 223 -10.25 -11.92 -2.46
CA ILE A 223 -9.79 -10.56 -2.13
C ILE A 223 -10.97 -9.61 -1.85
N ASN A 224 -12.05 -9.73 -2.63
CA ASN A 224 -13.20 -8.83 -2.60
C ASN A 224 -14.48 -9.66 -2.44
N ASP A 225 -14.92 -9.86 -1.20
CA ASP A 225 -16.11 -10.63 -0.83
C ASP A 225 -17.42 -9.96 -1.26
N ASP A 226 -17.50 -8.64 -1.11
CA ASP A 226 -18.61 -7.76 -1.51
C ASP A 226 -18.99 -7.88 -3.00
N PHE A 227 -18.02 -8.19 -3.85
CA PHE A 227 -18.24 -8.51 -5.24
C PHE A 227 -18.61 -9.97 -5.44
N MET A 228 -17.87 -10.90 -4.83
CA MET A 228 -18.00 -12.33 -5.11
C MET A 228 -19.32 -12.93 -4.63
N LEU A 229 -19.87 -12.46 -3.50
CA LEU A 229 -21.13 -12.96 -2.95
C LEU A 229 -22.33 -12.66 -3.87
N PRO A 230 -22.55 -11.41 -4.32
CA PRO A 230 -23.54 -11.11 -5.36
C PRO A 230 -23.32 -11.89 -6.66
N MET A 231 -22.07 -12.11 -7.07
CA MET A 231 -21.79 -12.92 -8.25
C MET A 231 -22.16 -14.40 -8.05
N GLN A 232 -22.00 -14.97 -6.85
CA GLN A 232 -22.48 -16.32 -6.54
C GLN A 232 -24.02 -16.42 -6.60
N VAL A 233 -24.72 -15.37 -6.19
CA VAL A 233 -26.18 -15.26 -6.33
C VAL A 233 -26.57 -15.29 -7.82
N LEU A 234 -25.86 -14.53 -8.66
CA LEU A 234 -26.05 -14.56 -10.12
C LEU A 234 -25.75 -15.93 -10.74
N LYS A 235 -24.69 -16.60 -10.27
CA LYS A 235 -24.32 -17.95 -10.71
C LYS A 235 -25.44 -18.97 -10.48
N GLN A 236 -26.22 -18.77 -9.41
CA GLN A 236 -27.36 -19.62 -9.05
C GLN A 236 -28.65 -19.23 -9.79
N GLY A 237 -28.61 -18.26 -10.71
CA GLY A 237 -29.74 -17.88 -11.56
C GLY A 237 -30.66 -16.80 -10.96
N TYR A 238 -30.27 -16.18 -9.85
CA TYR A 238 -31.00 -15.09 -9.21
C TYR A 238 -30.45 -13.72 -9.64
N ASN A 239 -31.25 -12.68 -9.46
CA ASN A 239 -30.87 -11.31 -9.76
C ASN A 239 -30.33 -10.60 -8.51
N VAL A 240 -29.36 -9.72 -8.72
CA VAL A 240 -28.87 -8.76 -7.73
C VAL A 240 -29.41 -7.39 -8.14
N ILE A 241 -30.18 -6.75 -7.27
CA ILE A 241 -30.81 -5.48 -7.58
C ILE A 241 -30.27 -4.33 -6.74
N TYR A 242 -30.43 -3.13 -7.28
CA TYR A 242 -30.14 -1.88 -6.60
C TYR A 242 -31.43 -1.27 -6.05
N ASN A 243 -31.49 -1.03 -4.73
CA ASN A 243 -32.61 -0.33 -4.11
C ASN A 243 -32.16 1.06 -3.65
N GLU A 244 -32.68 2.09 -4.31
CA GLU A 244 -32.34 3.49 -4.06
C GLU A 244 -32.95 4.07 -2.76
N CYS A 245 -33.86 3.34 -2.10
CA CYS A 245 -34.42 3.75 -0.81
C CYS A 245 -33.56 3.27 0.37
N ILE A 246 -32.61 2.35 0.14
CA ILE A 246 -31.68 1.87 1.16
C ILE A 246 -30.44 2.75 1.14
N ASN A 247 -30.09 3.35 2.28
CA ASN A 247 -28.90 4.19 2.40
C ASN A 247 -27.92 3.58 3.40
N SER A 248 -26.64 3.50 3.01
CA SER A 248 -25.51 3.26 3.91
C SER A 248 -24.56 4.46 3.90
N ILE A 249 -24.26 5.01 5.07
CA ILE A 249 -23.40 6.18 5.26
C ILE A 249 -22.08 5.73 5.90
N GLU A 250 -20.98 5.92 5.18
CA GLU A 250 -19.61 5.67 5.65
C GLU A 250 -19.15 6.81 6.56
N LEU A 251 -18.71 6.47 7.76
CA LEU A 251 -18.16 7.41 8.76
C LEU A 251 -16.65 7.67 8.54
N ASP A 252 -15.94 6.69 7.98
CA ASP A 252 -14.50 6.78 7.74
C ASP A 252 -14.14 7.80 6.65
N VAL A 253 -13.34 8.80 7.04
CA VAL A 253 -12.73 9.73 6.08
C VAL A 253 -11.40 9.15 5.64
N SER A 254 -11.37 8.50 4.47
CA SER A 254 -10.14 7.88 3.97
C SER A 254 -9.01 8.90 3.83
N SER A 255 -7.92 8.71 4.57
CA SER A 255 -6.71 9.52 4.45
C SER A 255 -6.03 9.28 3.10
N ASN A 256 -5.51 10.34 2.47
CA ASN A 256 -4.93 10.25 1.13
C ASN A 256 -3.64 9.39 1.06
N GLU A 257 -3.04 9.03 2.19
CA GLU A 257 -1.70 8.43 2.29
C GLU A 257 -1.66 6.89 2.14
N GLU A 258 -2.79 6.18 2.14
CA GLU A 258 -2.86 4.71 1.94
C GLU A 258 -3.26 4.25 0.51
N ASN A 259 -3.27 5.18 -0.44
CA ASN A 259 -3.86 4.98 -1.76
C ASN A 259 -3.17 3.90 -2.64
N HIS A 260 -1.85 3.70 -2.53
CA HIS A 260 -1.12 2.85 -3.48
C HIS A 260 -1.32 1.35 -3.21
N GLN A 261 -1.14 0.90 -1.96
CA GLN A 261 -1.33 -0.50 -1.58
C GLN A 261 -2.79 -0.93 -1.77
N ARG A 262 -3.74 -0.07 -1.39
CA ARG A 262 -5.17 -0.27 -1.64
C ARG A 262 -5.47 -0.46 -3.12
N ARG A 263 -4.89 0.35 -4.02
CA ARG A 263 -5.05 0.22 -5.48
C ARG A 263 -4.44 -1.05 -6.04
N GLN A 264 -3.27 -1.46 -5.56
CA GLN A 264 -2.68 -2.74 -5.95
C GLN A 264 -3.60 -3.90 -5.56
N ARG A 265 -4.16 -3.89 -4.35
CA ARG A 265 -5.15 -4.89 -3.92
C ARG A 265 -6.39 -4.88 -4.81
N ILE A 266 -6.94 -3.70 -5.13
CA ILE A 266 -8.08 -3.58 -6.05
C ILE A 266 -7.74 -4.17 -7.42
N GLY A 267 -6.54 -3.90 -7.95
CA GLY A 267 -6.07 -4.49 -9.20
C GLY A 267 -6.00 -6.02 -9.17
N ALA A 268 -5.37 -6.59 -8.14
CA ALA A 268 -5.33 -8.03 -7.90
C ALA A 268 -6.73 -8.64 -7.81
N GLY A 269 -7.62 -8.00 -7.04
CA GLY A 269 -9.02 -8.40 -6.88
C GLY A 269 -9.79 -8.35 -8.20
N ASN A 270 -9.61 -7.31 -9.02
CA ASN A 270 -10.25 -7.20 -10.34
C ASN A 270 -9.86 -8.35 -11.26
N LEU A 271 -8.58 -8.74 -11.30
CA LEU A 271 -8.11 -9.88 -12.08
C LEU A 271 -8.66 -11.21 -11.54
N GLN A 272 -8.64 -11.41 -10.23
CA GLN A 272 -9.24 -12.58 -9.59
C GLN A 272 -10.74 -12.70 -9.95
N GLN A 273 -11.48 -11.60 -9.89
CA GLN A 273 -12.90 -11.53 -10.25
C GLN A 273 -13.13 -11.88 -11.72
N LEU A 274 -12.32 -11.33 -12.64
CA LEU A 274 -12.41 -11.65 -14.07
C LEU A 274 -12.22 -13.15 -14.32
N ILE A 275 -11.25 -13.78 -13.64
CA ILE A 275 -10.95 -15.20 -13.79
C ILE A 275 -12.06 -16.07 -13.17
N ARG A 276 -12.49 -15.77 -11.94
CA ARG A 276 -13.47 -16.58 -11.19
C ARG A 276 -14.90 -16.42 -11.72
N CYS A 277 -15.25 -15.24 -12.22
CA CYS A 277 -16.58 -14.94 -12.73
C CYS A 277 -16.75 -15.21 -14.23
N ARG A 278 -15.87 -16.01 -14.86
CA ARG A 278 -16.02 -16.42 -16.26
C ARG A 278 -17.34 -17.12 -16.57
N PHE A 279 -17.99 -17.70 -15.55
CA PHE A 279 -19.31 -18.32 -15.69
C PHE A 279 -20.39 -17.34 -16.18
N VAL A 280 -20.20 -16.03 -16.00
CA VAL A 280 -21.14 -14.99 -16.46
C VAL A 280 -21.41 -15.12 -17.96
N PHE A 281 -20.42 -15.49 -18.76
CA PHE A 281 -20.57 -15.65 -20.21
C PHE A 281 -21.48 -16.83 -20.59
N ASN A 282 -21.73 -17.76 -19.65
CA ASN A 282 -22.63 -18.90 -19.82
C ASN A 282 -24.07 -18.61 -19.32
N LEU A 283 -24.32 -17.46 -18.70
CA LEU A 283 -25.67 -17.09 -18.25
C LEU A 283 -26.61 -16.83 -19.43
N HIS A 284 -27.92 -16.95 -19.26
CA HIS A 284 -28.89 -16.65 -20.33
C HIS A 284 -29.17 -15.14 -20.47
N GLN A 285 -28.70 -14.31 -19.53
CA GLN A 285 -28.99 -12.88 -19.48
C GLN A 285 -27.96 -12.06 -20.28
N PRO A 286 -28.28 -11.55 -21.48
CA PRO A 286 -27.31 -10.83 -22.32
C PRO A 286 -26.85 -9.50 -21.71
N GLY A 287 -27.74 -8.82 -20.97
CA GLY A 287 -27.41 -7.58 -20.26
C GLY A 287 -26.28 -7.77 -19.25
N VAL A 288 -26.34 -8.83 -18.44
CA VAL A 288 -25.29 -9.16 -17.45
C VAL A 288 -23.95 -9.47 -18.14
N LYS A 289 -23.96 -10.18 -19.27
CA LYS A 289 -22.73 -10.44 -20.05
C LYS A 289 -22.10 -9.14 -20.53
N TRP A 290 -22.92 -8.25 -21.09
CA TRP A 290 -22.48 -6.97 -21.63
C TRP A 290 -21.91 -6.05 -20.54
N LEU A 291 -22.62 -5.93 -19.40
CA LEU A 291 -22.17 -5.15 -18.24
C LEU A 291 -20.85 -5.69 -17.67
N PHE A 292 -20.76 -7.01 -17.47
CA PHE A 292 -19.55 -7.63 -16.96
C PHE A 292 -18.37 -7.45 -17.93
N ALA A 293 -18.56 -7.72 -19.22
CA ALA A 293 -17.50 -7.58 -20.23
C ALA A 293 -17.03 -6.12 -20.38
N SER A 294 -17.97 -5.19 -20.54
CA SER A 294 -17.69 -3.79 -20.87
C SER A 294 -17.26 -2.97 -19.66
N GLY A 295 -17.89 -3.18 -18.51
CA GLY A 295 -17.61 -2.44 -17.28
C GLY A 295 -16.45 -3.03 -16.48
N LYS A 296 -16.41 -4.36 -16.30
CA LYS A 296 -15.45 -5.02 -15.42
C LYS A 296 -14.28 -5.66 -16.16
N GLY A 297 -14.58 -6.44 -17.20
CA GLY A 297 -13.59 -7.15 -18.00
C GLY A 297 -12.62 -6.18 -18.68
N LEU A 298 -13.15 -5.27 -19.50
CA LEU A 298 -12.36 -4.26 -20.18
C LEU A 298 -11.55 -3.40 -19.21
N ARG A 299 -12.15 -2.92 -18.11
CA ARG A 299 -11.43 -2.14 -17.08
C ARG A 299 -10.20 -2.88 -16.53
N THR A 300 -10.34 -4.19 -16.31
CA THR A 300 -9.26 -5.05 -15.81
C THR A 300 -8.18 -5.28 -16.87
N LEU A 301 -8.57 -5.37 -18.15
CA LEU A 301 -7.64 -5.58 -19.27
C LEU A 301 -6.96 -4.29 -19.75
N MET A 302 -7.50 -3.11 -19.44
CA MET A 302 -6.98 -1.81 -19.93
C MET A 302 -5.47 -1.61 -19.70
N PRO A 303 -4.89 -1.89 -18.51
CA PRO A 303 -3.45 -1.74 -18.32
C PRO A 303 -2.60 -2.58 -19.29
N PHE A 304 -3.03 -3.81 -19.59
CA PHE A 304 -2.35 -4.66 -20.56
C PHE A 304 -2.51 -4.14 -21.99
N ILE A 305 -3.72 -3.66 -22.33
CA ILE A 305 -3.99 -3.05 -23.63
C ILE A 305 -3.09 -1.83 -23.86
N PHE A 306 -2.90 -0.96 -22.86
CA PHE A 306 -2.03 0.20 -23.01
C PHE A 306 -0.55 -0.17 -23.22
N ILE A 307 -0.06 -1.24 -22.58
CA ILE A 307 1.31 -1.74 -22.81
C ILE A 307 1.45 -2.27 -24.24
N VAL A 308 0.52 -3.12 -24.68
CA VAL A 308 0.54 -3.68 -26.03
C VAL A 308 0.42 -2.56 -27.07
N TYR A 309 -0.45 -1.57 -26.83
CA TYR A 309 -0.62 -0.41 -27.70
C TYR A 309 0.70 0.36 -27.86
N LEU A 310 1.39 0.68 -26.75
CA LEU A 310 2.67 1.38 -26.79
C LEU A 310 3.75 0.57 -27.52
N GLY A 311 3.80 -0.76 -27.29
CA GLY A 311 4.74 -1.64 -27.99
C GLY A 311 4.49 -1.67 -29.50
N LEU A 312 3.23 -1.73 -29.92
CA LEU A 312 2.85 -1.70 -31.33
C LEU A 312 3.18 -0.37 -32.00
N THR A 313 2.90 0.77 -31.36
CA THR A 313 3.24 2.08 -31.93
C THR A 313 4.76 2.29 -32.02
N LEU A 314 5.53 1.81 -31.03
CA LEU A 314 6.99 1.83 -31.08
C LEU A 314 7.55 0.98 -32.23
N SER A 315 7.05 -0.24 -32.40
CA SER A 315 7.46 -1.12 -33.51
C SER A 315 7.18 -0.47 -34.87
N LEU A 316 5.95 0.04 -35.07
CA LEU A 316 5.56 0.70 -36.32
C LEU A 316 6.33 2.01 -36.56
N ALA A 317 6.70 2.74 -35.51
CA ALA A 317 7.54 3.92 -35.62
C ALA A 317 8.97 3.55 -36.06
N SER A 318 9.51 2.42 -35.57
CA SER A 318 10.83 1.92 -35.97
C SER A 318 10.89 1.46 -37.44
N GLU A 319 9.75 1.05 -38.00
CA GLU A 319 9.57 0.74 -39.42
C GLU A 319 9.43 2.01 -40.30
N GLY A 320 9.51 3.21 -39.70
CA GLY A 320 9.48 4.49 -40.42
C GLY A 320 8.10 5.13 -40.54
N SER A 321 7.07 4.65 -39.84
CA SER A 321 5.75 5.26 -39.91
C SER A 321 5.67 6.58 -39.12
N LEU A 322 5.38 7.68 -39.83
CA LEU A 322 5.15 9.00 -39.23
C LEU A 322 3.98 9.02 -38.25
N LEU A 323 2.85 8.38 -38.59
CA LEU A 323 1.68 8.37 -37.71
C LEU A 323 1.97 7.61 -36.41
N ALA A 324 2.66 6.48 -36.49
CA ALA A 324 3.05 5.71 -35.30
C ALA A 324 4.07 6.48 -34.44
N LEU A 325 4.98 7.23 -35.07
CA LEU A 325 5.91 8.12 -34.37
C LEU A 325 5.16 9.22 -33.59
N TRP A 326 4.18 9.88 -34.22
CA TRP A 326 3.34 10.88 -33.55
C TRP A 326 2.54 10.29 -32.39
N LEU A 327 1.91 9.12 -32.57
CA LEU A 327 1.16 8.44 -31.51
C LEU A 327 2.07 8.07 -30.33
N THR A 328 3.25 7.54 -30.61
CA THR A 328 4.24 7.20 -29.58
C THR A 328 4.69 8.46 -28.84
N GLY A 329 5.01 9.54 -29.56
CA GLY A 329 5.38 10.83 -28.97
C GLY A 329 4.31 11.39 -28.04
N LEU A 330 3.03 11.32 -28.46
CA LEU A 330 1.89 11.73 -27.65
C LEU A 330 1.77 10.90 -26.35
N GLN A 331 1.92 9.57 -26.45
CA GLN A 331 1.88 8.70 -25.27
C GLN A 331 3.02 8.98 -24.30
N LEU A 332 4.26 9.07 -24.80
CA LEU A 332 5.44 9.35 -23.97
C LEU A 332 5.34 10.72 -23.30
N THR A 333 4.81 11.72 -24.01
CA THR A 333 4.54 13.04 -23.43
C THR A 333 3.46 12.96 -22.35
N GLY A 334 2.36 12.24 -22.60
CA GLY A 334 1.32 12.02 -21.59
C GLY A 334 1.85 11.35 -20.32
N TYR A 335 2.66 10.30 -20.46
CA TYR A 335 3.32 9.63 -19.32
C TYR A 335 4.34 10.53 -18.63
N GLY A 336 5.12 11.31 -19.40
CA GLY A 336 6.05 12.30 -18.86
C GLY A 336 5.35 13.36 -18.02
N LEU A 337 4.26 13.95 -18.54
CA LEU A 337 3.42 14.90 -17.82
C LEU A 337 2.84 14.28 -16.54
N ALA A 338 2.39 13.04 -16.59
CA ALA A 338 1.87 12.32 -15.43
C ALA A 338 2.95 12.02 -14.36
N ALA A 339 4.22 12.01 -14.74
CA ALA A 339 5.33 11.82 -13.80
C ALA A 339 5.78 13.14 -13.15
N LEU A 340 5.42 14.30 -13.68
CA LEU A 340 5.84 15.61 -13.15
C LEU A 340 5.45 15.85 -11.67
N PRO A 341 4.26 15.42 -11.19
CA PRO A 341 3.94 15.53 -9.75
C PRO A 341 4.89 14.75 -8.83
N LEU A 342 5.52 13.67 -9.33
CA LEU A 342 6.51 12.90 -8.56
C LEU A 342 7.80 13.68 -8.28
N ILE A 343 8.14 14.64 -9.15
CA ILE A 343 9.31 15.52 -9.00
C ILE A 343 8.94 16.88 -8.39
N GLY A 344 7.72 17.02 -7.85
CA GLY A 344 7.28 18.20 -7.10
C GLY A 344 6.62 19.30 -7.94
N ILE A 345 6.44 19.09 -9.25
CA ILE A 345 5.71 20.03 -10.12
C ILE A 345 4.22 19.73 -10.01
N LYS A 346 3.51 20.54 -9.21
CA LYS A 346 2.08 20.37 -8.93
C LYS A 346 1.23 21.30 -9.79
N ASN A 347 0.17 20.74 -10.36
CA ASN A 347 -0.87 21.47 -11.07
C ASN A 347 -2.12 20.60 -11.08
N LYS A 348 -3.30 21.17 -10.86
CA LYS A 348 -4.59 20.45 -10.86
C LYS A 348 -4.78 19.52 -12.06
N PHE A 349 -4.30 19.90 -13.25
CA PHE A 349 -4.35 19.02 -14.43
C PHE A 349 -3.35 17.85 -14.33
N LEU A 350 -2.10 18.14 -13.97
CA LEU A 350 -1.05 17.14 -13.81
C LEU A 350 -1.38 16.16 -12.69
N ASP A 351 -1.96 16.63 -11.58
CA ASP A 351 -2.38 15.80 -10.45
C ASP A 351 -3.51 14.84 -10.85
N LYS A 352 -4.48 15.30 -11.65
CA LYS A 352 -5.53 14.44 -12.22
C LYS A 352 -4.95 13.40 -13.18
N LEU A 353 -4.02 13.81 -14.05
CA LEU A 353 -3.38 12.93 -15.01
C LEU A 353 -2.51 11.87 -14.30
N HIS A 354 -1.73 12.28 -13.30
CA HIS A 354 -0.96 11.42 -12.41
C HIS A 354 -1.86 10.43 -11.69
N TYR A 355 -2.99 10.88 -11.15
CA TYR A 355 -3.95 10.03 -10.47
C TYR A 355 -4.54 8.95 -11.40
N LEU A 356 -4.88 9.32 -12.64
CA LEU A 356 -5.43 8.39 -13.64
C LEU A 356 -4.39 7.33 -14.05
N ILE A 357 -3.20 7.74 -14.48
CA ILE A 357 -2.15 6.84 -14.96
C ILE A 357 -1.57 6.02 -13.80
N GLY A 358 -1.34 6.65 -12.65
CA GLY A 358 -0.91 5.99 -11.42
C GLY A 358 -1.91 4.94 -10.95
N GLY A 359 -3.22 5.17 -11.15
CA GLY A 359 -4.27 4.18 -10.92
C GLY A 359 -4.11 2.92 -11.76
N TYR A 360 -3.90 3.07 -13.08
CA TYR A 360 -3.67 1.93 -13.98
C TYR A 360 -2.37 1.19 -13.69
N LEU A 361 -1.29 1.92 -13.40
CA LEU A 361 0.00 1.32 -13.04
C LEU A 361 -0.09 0.53 -11.73
N SER A 362 -0.71 1.10 -10.69
CA SER A 362 -0.92 0.42 -9.41
C SER A 362 -1.77 -0.84 -9.60
N SER A 363 -2.83 -0.75 -10.41
CA SER A 363 -3.68 -1.90 -10.76
C SER A 363 -2.86 -3.00 -11.44
N LEU A 364 -2.03 -2.65 -12.44
CA LEU A 364 -1.16 -3.58 -13.14
C LEU A 364 -0.19 -4.29 -12.20
N ILE A 365 0.49 -3.55 -11.33
CA ILE A 365 1.42 -4.14 -10.35
C ILE A 365 0.67 -5.14 -9.47
N GLY A 366 -0.51 -4.79 -8.98
CA GLY A 366 -1.38 -5.69 -8.22
C GLY A 366 -1.72 -6.98 -8.97
N MET A 367 -2.12 -6.86 -10.25
CA MET A 367 -2.44 -8.00 -11.11
C MET A 367 -1.24 -8.90 -11.36
N VAL A 368 -0.08 -8.34 -11.64
CA VAL A 368 1.17 -9.10 -11.82
C VAL A 368 1.54 -9.85 -10.55
N ARG A 369 1.47 -9.19 -9.39
CA ARG A 369 1.70 -9.82 -8.08
C ARG A 369 0.73 -10.96 -7.78
N TYR A 370 -0.54 -10.82 -8.19
CA TYR A 370 -1.54 -11.89 -8.10
C TYR A 370 -1.17 -13.10 -8.97
N ILE A 371 -0.74 -12.88 -10.22
CA ILE A 371 -0.29 -13.96 -11.11
C ILE A 371 0.91 -14.72 -10.51
N PHE A 372 1.82 -14.02 -9.84
CA PHE A 372 2.96 -14.62 -9.12
C PHE A 372 2.60 -15.20 -7.74
N GLY A 373 1.31 -15.21 -7.35
CA GLY A 373 0.85 -15.90 -6.15
C GLY A 373 1.07 -15.16 -4.83
N GLN A 374 1.25 -13.83 -4.84
CA GLN A 374 1.49 -13.04 -3.62
C GLN A 374 0.21 -12.76 -2.78
N PHE A 375 -0.97 -13.17 -3.25
CA PHE A 375 -2.26 -12.96 -2.56
C PHE A 375 -2.91 -14.27 -2.06
N LYS A 376 -2.10 -15.27 -1.70
CA LYS A 376 -2.60 -16.59 -1.24
C LYS A 376 -3.28 -16.58 0.13
N HIS A 377 -3.03 -15.57 0.95
CA HIS A 377 -3.63 -15.43 2.28
C HIS A 377 -4.57 -14.24 2.29
N GLY A 378 -5.71 -14.37 2.98
CA GLY A 378 -6.66 -13.28 3.20
C GLY A 378 -5.95 -12.06 3.78
N TRP A 379 -6.35 -10.87 3.32
CA TRP A 379 -5.73 -9.62 3.73
C TRP A 379 -5.82 -9.44 5.25
N LYS A 380 -4.69 -9.12 5.87
CA LYS A 380 -4.61 -8.64 7.25
C LYS A 380 -4.35 -7.15 7.19
N SER A 381 -5.15 -6.37 7.93
CA SER A 381 -4.81 -4.98 8.19
C SER A 381 -3.45 -4.98 8.88
N GLN A 382 -2.43 -4.53 8.16
CA GLN A 382 -1.16 -4.23 8.81
C GLN A 382 -1.31 -2.85 9.42
N PRO A 383 -0.88 -2.65 10.68
CA PRO A 383 -0.82 -1.30 11.23
C PRO A 383 -0.03 -0.42 10.25
N PRO A 384 -0.42 0.86 10.08
CA PRO A 384 0.24 1.76 9.14
C PRO A 384 1.75 1.71 9.42
N ILE A 385 2.50 1.13 8.48
CA ILE A 385 3.95 1.15 8.57
C ILE A 385 4.31 2.60 8.27
N HIS A 386 4.67 3.36 9.32
CA HIS A 386 5.26 4.68 9.19
C HIS A 386 6.66 4.57 8.56
N HIS A 387 6.74 4.10 7.31
CA HIS A 387 7.91 4.33 6.49
C HIS A 387 7.91 5.81 6.11
N TYR A 388 8.56 6.63 6.94
CA TYR A 388 8.85 8.05 6.63
C TYR A 388 9.70 8.22 5.36
N GLN A 389 10.19 7.13 4.78
CA GLN A 389 11.07 7.12 3.61
C GLN A 389 10.27 6.82 2.35
N ASN A 390 10.40 7.70 1.35
CA ASN A 390 9.75 7.49 0.07
C ASN A 390 10.47 6.38 -0.72
N THR A 391 9.72 5.38 -1.20
CA THR A 391 10.28 4.22 -1.93
C THR A 391 11.06 4.64 -3.18
N SER A 392 10.63 5.69 -3.88
CA SER A 392 11.36 6.20 -5.04
C SER A 392 12.72 6.79 -4.66
N THR A 393 12.79 7.52 -3.53
CA THR A 393 14.05 8.02 -2.98
C THR A 393 15.01 6.88 -2.67
N LEU A 394 14.53 5.79 -2.07
CA LEU A 394 15.39 4.64 -1.72
C LEU A 394 15.96 3.94 -2.97
N ILE A 395 15.15 3.77 -4.01
CA ILE A 395 15.60 3.16 -5.28
C ILE A 395 16.62 4.06 -5.96
N LEU A 396 16.32 5.37 -6.09
CA LEU A 396 17.23 6.34 -6.69
C LEU A 396 18.53 6.44 -5.90
N LYS A 397 18.43 6.58 -4.57
CA LYS A 397 19.60 6.61 -3.68
C LYS A 397 20.47 5.37 -3.87
N ARG A 398 19.88 4.19 -3.91
CA ARG A 398 20.65 2.95 -4.10
C ARG A 398 21.34 2.92 -5.46
N PHE A 399 20.67 3.36 -6.52
CA PHE A 399 21.27 3.46 -7.84
C PHE A 399 22.47 4.41 -7.86
N PHE A 400 22.31 5.62 -7.31
CA PHE A 400 23.38 6.61 -7.19
C PHE A 400 24.55 6.12 -6.32
N ASP A 401 24.27 5.47 -5.19
CA ASP A 401 25.29 4.90 -4.31
C ASP A 401 26.18 3.88 -5.05
N ILE A 402 25.58 2.99 -5.83
CA ILE A 402 26.32 1.98 -6.60
C ILE A 402 27.15 2.66 -7.69
N VAL A 403 26.54 3.54 -8.49
CA VAL A 403 27.22 4.20 -9.62
C VAL A 403 28.40 5.04 -9.14
N LEU A 404 28.19 5.91 -8.15
CA LEU A 404 29.23 6.79 -7.61
C LEU A 404 30.32 6.00 -6.88
N SER A 405 29.98 4.93 -6.15
CA SER A 405 31.00 4.06 -5.51
C SER A 405 31.82 3.30 -6.54
N PHE A 406 31.20 2.85 -7.62
CA PHE A 406 31.89 2.16 -8.70
C PHE A 406 32.88 3.11 -9.41
N ILE A 407 32.45 4.33 -9.73
CA ILE A 407 33.32 5.38 -10.28
C ILE A 407 34.46 5.70 -9.30
N GLY A 408 34.14 5.91 -8.02
CA GLY A 408 35.14 6.19 -6.98
C GLY A 408 36.16 5.05 -6.81
N LEU A 409 35.71 3.79 -6.87
CA LEU A 409 36.58 2.63 -6.84
C LEU A 409 37.53 2.62 -8.05
N LEU A 410 37.01 2.81 -9.26
CA LEU A 410 37.81 2.81 -10.49
C LEU A 410 38.87 3.93 -10.50
N LEU A 411 38.49 5.14 -10.07
CA LEU A 411 39.39 6.28 -10.01
C LEU A 411 40.47 6.14 -8.94
N THR A 412 40.15 5.49 -7.82
CA THR A 412 41.10 5.35 -6.71
C THR A 412 41.94 4.08 -6.80
N LEU A 413 41.54 3.07 -7.57
CA LEU A 413 42.26 1.79 -7.69
C LEU A 413 43.76 1.95 -8.00
N PRO A 414 44.21 2.84 -8.91
CA PRO A 414 45.64 3.04 -9.15
C PRO A 414 46.41 3.54 -7.93
N LEU A 415 45.75 4.29 -7.03
CA LEU A 415 46.34 4.83 -5.81
C LEU A 415 46.51 3.76 -4.71
N TRP A 416 45.75 2.66 -4.77
CA TRP A 416 45.74 1.64 -3.73
C TRP A 416 47.07 0.90 -3.63
N SER A 417 47.76 0.67 -4.76
CA SER A 417 49.08 0.03 -4.77
C SER A 417 50.13 0.89 -4.04
N PHE A 418 50.06 2.20 -4.23
CA PHE A 418 50.93 3.16 -3.56
C PHE A 418 50.63 3.24 -2.05
N ILE A 419 49.35 3.33 -1.67
CA ILE A 419 48.94 3.31 -0.26
C ILE A 419 49.36 1.99 0.42
N ALA A 420 49.18 0.86 -0.25
CA ALA A 420 49.58 -0.45 0.25
C ALA A 420 51.08 -0.55 0.50
N LEU A 421 51.89 0.00 -0.40
CA LEU A 421 53.35 0.08 -0.25
C LEU A 421 53.73 0.94 0.97
N LEU A 422 53.15 2.14 1.10
CA LEU A 422 53.41 3.03 2.23
C LEU A 422 53.06 2.39 3.57
N ILE A 423 51.93 1.69 3.66
CA ILE A 423 51.50 0.98 4.88
C ILE A 423 52.49 -0.13 5.25
N ARG A 424 53.00 -0.88 4.27
CA ARG A 424 53.98 -1.96 4.50
C ARG A 424 55.36 -1.44 4.88
N LEU A 425 55.77 -0.29 4.36
CA LEU A 425 57.03 0.36 4.73
C LEU A 425 56.98 0.96 6.13
N ASP A 426 55.81 1.44 6.57
CA ASP A 426 55.62 2.05 7.90
C ASP A 426 55.45 1.00 9.03
N SER A 427 54.82 -0.15 8.75
CA SER A 427 54.60 -1.20 9.77
C SER A 427 54.40 -2.61 9.20
N LYS A 428 54.84 -3.65 9.93
CA LYS A 428 54.63 -5.07 9.54
C LYS A 428 53.16 -5.49 9.67
N GLY A 429 52.67 -6.36 8.78
CA GLY A 429 51.33 -6.99 8.80
C GLY A 429 50.43 -6.61 7.63
N ASP A 430 49.12 -6.84 7.78
CA ASP A 430 48.13 -6.72 6.70
C ASP A 430 47.83 -5.28 6.26
N ILE A 431 47.57 -5.10 4.97
CA ILE A 431 47.25 -3.79 4.37
C ILE A 431 45.82 -3.35 4.73
N PHE A 432 44.89 -4.29 4.74
CA PHE A 432 43.49 -4.03 5.03
C PHE A 432 43.17 -4.38 6.47
N TYR A 433 42.35 -3.53 7.08
CA TYR A 433 41.76 -3.76 8.39
C TYR A 433 40.26 -4.05 8.25
N ARG A 434 39.78 -5.04 8.99
CA ARG A 434 38.37 -5.47 9.00
C ARG A 434 37.82 -5.38 10.41
N GLN A 435 36.63 -4.80 10.55
CA GLN A 435 35.98 -4.65 11.85
C GLN A 435 34.47 -4.86 11.74
N VAL A 436 33.90 -5.61 12.68
CA VAL A 436 32.44 -5.79 12.75
C VAL A 436 31.79 -4.49 13.21
N ARG A 437 30.74 -4.08 12.50
CA ARG A 437 30.00 -2.84 12.74
C ARG A 437 28.50 -3.10 12.67
N VAL A 438 27.74 -2.27 13.39
CA VAL A 438 26.29 -2.26 13.32
C VAL A 438 25.84 -1.62 12.02
N GLY A 439 25.06 -2.38 11.25
CA GLY A 439 24.48 -2.02 9.98
C GLY A 439 23.09 -1.42 10.10
N GLN A 440 22.29 -1.63 9.05
CA GLN A 440 20.89 -1.25 9.04
C GLN A 440 20.10 -2.06 10.08
N ILE A 441 19.18 -1.38 10.78
CA ILE A 441 18.26 -2.02 11.73
C ILE A 441 16.87 -2.09 11.09
N ASN A 442 16.26 -3.27 11.17
CA ASN A 442 14.86 -3.50 10.82
C ASN A 442 14.09 -3.93 12.08
N ASP A 443 12.77 -4.02 11.97
CA ASP A 443 11.87 -4.32 13.10
C ASP A 443 12.18 -5.67 13.77
N GLU A 444 12.70 -6.62 13.00
CA GLU A 444 12.95 -7.98 13.45
C GLU A 444 14.43 -8.27 13.75
N HIS A 445 15.37 -7.54 13.14
CA HIS A 445 16.79 -7.89 13.17
C HIS A 445 17.73 -6.69 13.08
N ILE A 446 18.86 -6.79 13.79
CA ILE A 446 20.02 -5.87 13.67
C ILE A 446 21.04 -6.52 12.74
N MET A 447 21.36 -5.89 11.61
CA MET A 447 22.37 -6.42 10.69
C MET A 447 23.77 -6.07 11.18
N LEU A 448 24.67 -7.05 11.21
CA LEU A 448 26.09 -6.85 11.46
C LEU A 448 26.86 -7.07 10.16
N PHE A 449 27.88 -6.25 9.90
CA PHE A 449 28.72 -6.40 8.72
C PHE A 449 30.19 -6.12 9.02
N SER A 450 31.08 -6.66 8.19
CA SER A 450 32.52 -6.40 8.27
C SER A 450 32.87 -5.17 7.44
N MET A 451 33.12 -4.04 8.11
CA MET A 451 33.65 -2.82 7.51
C MET A 451 35.10 -3.02 7.07
N LEU A 452 35.44 -2.57 5.86
CA LEU A 452 36.78 -2.67 5.28
C LEU A 452 37.46 -1.29 5.21
N LYS A 453 38.69 -1.18 5.70
CA LYS A 453 39.51 0.05 5.61
C LYS A 453 40.97 -0.27 5.31
N PHE A 454 41.76 0.74 4.94
CA PHE A 454 43.20 0.63 5.03
C PHE A 454 43.64 0.66 6.50
N ARG A 455 44.70 -0.10 6.81
CA ARG A 455 45.24 -0.14 8.17
C ARG A 455 45.94 1.17 8.50
N THR A 456 45.53 1.78 9.61
CA THR A 456 46.09 3.05 10.11
C THR A 456 46.61 2.98 11.55
N MET A 457 46.46 1.82 12.21
CA MET A 457 46.92 1.57 13.59
C MET A 457 47.91 0.41 13.63
N LEU A 458 48.73 0.39 14.68
CA LEU A 458 49.67 -0.71 14.95
C LEU A 458 48.92 -2.04 15.14
N PRO A 459 49.53 -3.19 14.76
CA PRO A 459 48.99 -4.50 15.10
C PRO A 459 48.78 -4.63 16.61
N ASN A 460 47.65 -5.22 17.03
CA ASN A 460 47.29 -5.41 18.45
C ASN A 460 47.15 -4.12 19.29
N ALA A 461 46.93 -2.96 18.64
CA ALA A 461 46.76 -1.67 19.31
C ALA A 461 45.65 -1.62 20.39
N GLU A 462 44.69 -2.56 20.36
CA GLU A 462 43.57 -2.62 21.33
C GLU A 462 43.68 -3.79 22.32
N ALA A 463 44.78 -4.56 22.31
CA ALA A 463 44.91 -5.79 23.11
C ALA A 463 44.83 -5.55 24.63
N GLU A 464 45.28 -4.39 25.11
CA GLU A 464 45.23 -4.03 26.55
C GLU A 464 44.08 -3.08 26.92
N SER A 465 43.51 -2.34 25.96
CA SER A 465 42.53 -1.27 26.22
C SER A 465 41.08 -1.60 25.86
N GLY A 466 40.85 -2.64 25.06
CA GLY A 466 39.52 -2.96 24.53
C GLY A 466 38.99 -1.90 23.56
N ALA A 467 37.68 -1.92 23.29
CA ALA A 467 37.02 -1.00 22.37
C ALA A 467 36.90 0.41 22.98
N VAL A 468 37.78 1.34 22.60
CA VAL A 468 37.77 2.72 23.10
C VAL A 468 37.78 3.72 21.94
N TRP A 469 37.11 4.86 22.10
CA TRP A 469 37.18 5.97 21.13
C TRP A 469 38.62 6.44 20.91
N SER A 470 38.96 6.74 19.65
CA SER A 470 40.26 7.30 19.29
C SER A 470 40.35 8.73 19.82
N ARG A 471 41.42 9.05 20.54
CA ARG A 471 41.69 10.43 21.01
C ARG A 471 42.44 11.23 19.95
N LYS A 472 42.42 12.56 20.06
CA LYS A 472 43.27 13.44 19.25
C LYS A 472 44.74 13.14 19.57
N ASN A 473 45.56 12.84 18.55
CA ASN A 473 46.94 12.35 18.67
C ASN A 473 47.10 10.99 19.38
N ASP A 474 46.25 10.03 19.06
CA ASP A 474 46.33 8.67 19.61
C ASP A 474 47.68 7.98 19.28
N PRO A 475 48.44 7.51 20.28
CA PRO A 475 49.76 6.89 20.08
C PRO A 475 49.68 5.56 19.32
N ARG A 476 48.49 4.97 19.19
CA ARG A 476 48.25 3.72 18.45
C ARG A 476 48.29 3.90 16.93
N ILE A 477 48.24 5.14 16.44
CA ILE A 477 48.15 5.49 15.01
C ILE A 477 49.57 5.61 14.42
N THR A 478 49.80 4.96 13.28
CA THR A 478 51.11 5.01 12.60
C THR A 478 51.31 6.35 11.88
N ARG A 479 52.53 6.66 11.42
CA ARG A 479 52.83 7.95 10.76
C ARG A 479 52.06 8.09 9.45
N ILE A 480 52.08 7.05 8.62
CA ILE A 480 51.27 6.99 7.40
C ILE A 480 49.78 6.89 7.73
N GLY A 481 49.42 6.16 8.80
CA GLY A 481 48.05 6.04 9.27
C GLY A 481 47.41 7.38 9.62
N ARG A 482 48.18 8.31 10.20
CA ARG A 482 47.74 9.68 10.49
C ARG A 482 47.40 10.44 9.22
N PHE A 483 48.31 10.43 8.24
CA PHE A 483 48.07 11.05 6.93
C PHE A 483 46.83 10.49 6.24
N LEU A 484 46.65 9.17 6.26
CA LEU A 484 45.48 8.51 5.65
C LEU A 484 44.16 8.91 6.34
N ARG A 485 44.16 9.10 7.67
CA ARG A 485 42.99 9.56 8.42
C ARG A 485 42.67 11.03 8.23
N ASP A 486 43.69 11.88 8.20
CA ASP A 486 43.53 13.33 7.97
C ASP A 486 42.92 13.62 6.60
N THR A 487 43.28 12.81 5.60
CA THR A 487 42.77 12.89 4.22
C THR A 487 41.55 11.99 3.96
N ARG A 488 41.14 11.17 4.94
CA ARG A 488 40.12 10.10 4.83
C ARG A 488 40.36 9.08 3.71
N LEU A 489 41.60 8.97 3.23
CA LEU A 489 41.99 7.96 2.26
C LEU A 489 41.91 6.55 2.84
N ASP A 490 41.92 6.40 4.16
CA ASP A 490 41.76 5.10 4.83
C ASP A 490 40.37 4.47 4.59
N GLU A 491 39.37 5.27 4.23
CA GLU A 491 37.98 4.84 4.05
C GLU A 491 37.64 4.41 2.61
N LEU A 492 38.54 4.62 1.65
CA LEU A 492 38.32 4.25 0.24
C LEU A 492 37.91 2.78 0.02
N PRO A 493 38.42 1.79 0.77
CA PRO A 493 37.99 0.41 0.62
C PRO A 493 36.50 0.16 0.94
N GLN A 494 35.83 1.08 1.64
CA GLN A 494 34.42 0.98 1.97
C GLN A 494 33.51 1.07 0.73
N PHE A 495 33.98 1.59 -0.42
CA PHE A 495 33.21 1.53 -1.67
C PHE A 495 32.82 0.08 -2.03
N ILE A 496 33.63 -0.91 -1.65
CA ILE A 496 33.30 -2.33 -1.81
C ILE A 496 32.09 -2.70 -0.94
N ASN A 497 32.01 -2.21 0.30
CA ASN A 497 30.85 -2.44 1.18
C ASN A 497 29.59 -1.76 0.63
N VAL A 498 29.73 -0.58 0.02
CA VAL A 498 28.58 0.09 -0.64
C VAL A 498 28.07 -0.75 -1.81
N ILE A 499 28.95 -1.23 -2.68
CA ILE A 499 28.56 -2.07 -3.83
C ILE A 499 27.88 -3.37 -3.36
N LYS A 500 28.42 -4.02 -2.33
CA LYS A 500 27.82 -5.23 -1.71
C LYS A 500 26.45 -5.01 -1.09
N GLY A 501 26.15 -3.78 -0.67
CA GLY A 501 24.87 -3.41 -0.06
C GLY A 501 24.89 -3.32 1.46
N ASP A 502 26.05 -3.54 2.09
CA ASP A 502 26.23 -3.40 3.54
C ASP A 502 26.18 -1.91 3.97
N MET A 503 26.59 -1.00 3.08
CA MET A 503 26.69 0.44 3.32
C MET A 503 26.04 1.26 2.21
N SER A 504 25.87 2.56 2.48
CA SER A 504 25.56 3.63 1.53
C SER A 504 26.76 4.58 1.44
N LEU A 505 26.86 5.41 0.39
CA LEU A 505 27.88 6.46 0.36
C LEU A 505 27.65 7.46 1.49
N ILE A 506 26.38 7.82 1.70
CA ILE A 506 25.95 8.84 2.64
C ILE A 506 24.88 8.28 3.55
N GLY A 507 25.12 8.35 4.85
CA GLY A 507 24.23 7.85 5.88
C GLY A 507 24.85 7.97 7.27
N PRO A 508 24.13 7.56 8.32
CA PRO A 508 24.67 7.55 9.69
C PRO A 508 25.96 6.73 9.76
N ARG A 509 26.97 7.23 10.50
CA ARG A 509 28.23 6.49 10.64
C ARG A 509 28.00 5.23 11.50
N PRO A 510 28.47 4.04 11.07
CA PRO A 510 28.21 2.79 11.78
C PRO A 510 29.09 2.65 13.02
N GLU A 511 28.47 2.22 14.12
CA GLU A 511 29.14 2.08 15.41
C GLU A 511 29.59 0.64 15.70
N ARG A 512 30.51 0.50 16.65
CA ARG A 512 30.94 -0.81 17.17
C ARG A 512 29.81 -1.46 17.98
N PRO A 513 29.47 -2.74 17.77
CA PRO A 513 28.46 -3.43 18.57
C PRO A 513 28.75 -3.35 20.08
N GLU A 514 30.03 -3.40 20.46
CA GLU A 514 30.47 -3.36 21.85
C GLU A 514 30.18 -2.01 22.54
N LEU A 515 30.12 -0.91 21.76
CA LEU A 515 29.81 0.43 22.27
C LEU A 515 28.31 0.74 22.25
N CYS A 516 27.56 0.09 21.34
CA CYS A 516 26.13 0.33 21.20
C CYS A 516 25.33 0.01 22.47
N GLY A 517 25.70 -1.03 23.22
CA GLY A 517 24.99 -1.39 24.47
C GLY A 517 25.08 -0.28 25.52
N CYS A 518 26.28 0.26 25.74
CA CYS A 518 26.49 1.38 26.68
C CYS A 518 25.77 2.65 26.21
N LEU A 519 25.82 2.94 24.91
CA LEU A 519 25.18 4.14 24.34
C LEU A 519 23.65 4.06 24.37
N GLN A 520 23.07 2.89 24.11
CA GLN A 520 21.62 2.67 24.22
C GLN A 520 21.11 2.84 25.66
N ASN A 521 21.89 2.41 26.65
CA ASN A 521 21.54 2.60 28.06
C ASN A 521 21.65 4.06 28.51
N ALA A 522 22.61 4.82 27.96
CA ALA A 522 22.82 6.22 28.29
C ALA A 522 21.89 7.18 27.52
N LEU A 523 21.54 6.84 26.29
CA LEU A 523 20.72 7.65 25.38
C LEU A 523 19.56 6.79 24.85
N PRO A 524 18.31 7.06 25.29
CA PRO A 524 17.14 6.40 24.76
C PRO A 524 17.09 6.51 23.23
N PHE A 525 16.67 5.43 22.57
CA PHE A 525 16.50 5.36 21.11
C PHE A 525 17.78 5.55 20.29
N TYR A 526 18.97 5.43 20.90
CA TYR A 526 20.24 5.54 20.16
C TYR A 526 20.32 4.61 18.95
N LEU A 527 19.86 3.37 19.07
CA LEU A 527 19.85 2.40 17.97
C LEU A 527 18.86 2.76 16.85
N GLU A 528 17.80 3.52 17.14
CA GLU A 528 16.78 3.86 16.13
C GLU A 528 17.30 4.80 15.04
N ARG A 529 18.45 5.46 15.26
CA ARG A 529 19.08 6.33 14.26
C ARG A 529 19.49 5.62 12.97
N THR A 530 19.65 4.29 12.97
CA THR A 530 19.92 3.48 11.77
C THR A 530 18.73 2.63 11.32
N ARG A 531 17.55 2.84 11.91
CA ARG A 531 16.33 2.13 11.56
C ARG A 531 15.92 2.45 10.12
N GLY A 532 15.88 1.43 9.27
CA GLY A 532 15.60 1.59 7.84
C GLY A 532 16.68 2.36 7.05
N LEU A 533 17.85 2.63 7.64
CA LEU A 533 18.93 3.40 7.02
C LEU A 533 20.20 2.58 6.95
N ARG A 534 20.80 2.49 5.76
CA ARG A 534 22.14 1.91 5.63
C ARG A 534 23.17 2.91 6.16
N PRO A 535 24.18 2.42 6.90
CA PRO A 535 25.25 3.28 7.36
C PRO A 535 26.06 3.85 6.20
N GLY A 536 26.56 5.08 6.39
CA GLY A 536 27.31 5.83 5.38
C GLY A 536 28.83 5.68 5.50
N VAL A 537 29.53 5.84 4.37
CA VAL A 537 30.98 6.13 4.37
C VAL A 537 31.22 7.52 4.97
N THR A 538 30.41 8.49 4.55
CA THR A 538 30.30 9.81 5.17
C THR A 538 28.85 10.06 5.63
N GLY A 539 28.64 11.08 6.46
CA GLY A 539 27.32 11.37 7.02
C GLY A 539 27.15 12.82 7.44
N LEU A 540 25.91 13.24 7.66
CA LEU A 540 25.58 14.62 8.00
C LEU A 540 26.21 15.06 9.33
N ALA A 541 26.19 14.21 10.35
CA ALA A 541 26.88 14.46 11.61
C ALA A 541 28.40 14.60 11.41
N GLN A 542 28.98 13.71 10.60
CA GLN A 542 30.43 13.63 10.36
C GLN A 542 30.99 14.87 9.64
N VAL A 543 30.17 15.62 8.89
CA VAL A 543 30.59 16.86 8.21
C VAL A 543 30.27 18.14 9.00
N ASN A 544 29.40 18.09 10.01
CA ASN A 544 29.00 19.28 10.78
C ASN A 544 29.56 19.31 12.21
N GLN A 545 29.82 18.15 12.83
CA GLN A 545 30.15 18.07 14.26
C GLN A 545 31.55 17.53 14.58
N GLY A 546 32.14 16.69 13.71
CA GLY A 546 33.44 16.08 13.98
C GLY A 546 33.35 14.77 14.79
N TYR A 547 34.33 14.50 15.67
CA TYR A 547 34.40 13.25 16.44
C TYR A 547 33.73 13.39 17.82
N ASP A 548 33.10 12.29 18.26
CA ASP A 548 32.45 12.19 19.56
C ASP A 548 33.51 12.13 20.69
N SER A 549 33.44 13.05 21.65
CA SER A 549 34.33 13.12 22.81
C SER A 549 33.60 12.94 24.14
N CYS A 550 32.30 13.25 24.17
CA CYS A 550 31.42 13.09 25.32
C CYS A 550 30.01 12.60 24.91
N ILE A 551 29.16 12.26 25.88
CA ILE A 551 27.78 11.79 25.62
C ILE A 551 26.93 12.87 24.94
N GLU A 552 27.14 14.16 25.25
CA GLU A 552 26.39 15.26 24.64
C GLU A 552 26.70 15.38 23.14
N ASP A 553 27.93 15.07 22.73
CA ASP A 553 28.30 15.00 21.31
C ASP A 553 27.46 13.91 20.60
N VAL A 554 27.33 12.74 21.23
CA VAL A 554 26.55 11.64 20.69
C VAL A 554 25.07 11.99 20.55
N LYS A 555 24.53 12.79 21.48
CA LYS A 555 23.14 13.28 21.41
C LYS A 555 22.92 14.24 20.25
N SER A 556 23.84 15.17 20.01
CA SER A 556 23.79 16.06 18.84
C SER A 556 23.94 15.29 17.52
N LYS A 557 24.78 14.25 17.49
CA LYS A 557 24.93 13.33 16.35
C LYS A 557 23.62 12.62 16.00
N ILE A 558 22.86 12.16 17.00
CA ILE A 558 21.53 11.57 16.79
C ILE A 558 20.60 12.56 16.07
N ALA A 559 20.60 13.84 16.47
CA ALA A 559 19.78 14.85 15.82
C ALA A 559 20.14 15.05 14.33
N TRP A 560 21.44 15.03 13.99
CA TRP A 560 21.89 15.07 12.60
C TRP A 560 21.52 13.81 11.81
N ASP A 561 21.61 12.64 12.43
CA ASP A 561 21.22 11.36 11.80
C ASP A 561 19.70 11.34 11.51
N HIS A 562 18.87 11.85 12.42
CA HIS A 562 17.43 12.02 12.17
C HIS A 562 17.12 13.09 11.13
N ALA A 563 17.83 14.23 11.14
CA ALA A 563 17.66 15.26 10.10
C ALA A 563 17.98 14.70 8.70
N TYR A 564 18.97 13.80 8.61
CA TYR A 564 19.26 13.07 7.38
C TYR A 564 18.13 12.10 7.01
N ALA A 565 17.60 11.35 7.98
CA ALA A 565 16.46 10.44 7.76
C ALA A 565 15.25 11.17 7.17
N VAL A 566 14.93 12.36 7.70
CA VAL A 566 13.82 13.19 7.21
C VAL A 566 14.06 13.68 5.78
N ALA A 567 15.30 13.98 5.40
CA ALA A 567 15.62 14.39 4.03
C ALA A 567 15.30 13.31 2.98
N LEU A 568 15.20 12.03 3.38
CA LEU A 568 14.82 10.92 2.49
C LEU A 568 13.32 10.86 2.19
N ALA A 569 12.50 11.69 2.83
CA ALA A 569 11.06 11.77 2.56
C ALA A 569 10.74 12.28 1.14
N SER A 570 11.67 12.99 0.50
CA SER A 570 11.51 13.54 -0.85
C SER A 570 12.78 13.36 -1.70
N PRO A 571 12.68 12.93 -2.97
CA PRO A 571 13.85 12.76 -3.85
C PRO A 571 14.69 14.03 -4.02
N LEU A 572 14.05 15.20 -4.13
CA LEU A 572 14.76 16.47 -4.33
C LEU A 572 15.49 16.92 -3.05
N GLN A 573 14.86 16.73 -1.88
CA GLN A 573 15.48 17.06 -0.59
C GLN A 573 16.67 16.15 -0.31
N TRP A 574 16.50 14.84 -0.56
CA TRP A 574 17.58 13.86 -0.49
C TRP A 574 18.75 14.24 -1.39
N LEU A 575 18.50 14.50 -2.68
CA LEU A 575 19.55 14.83 -3.62
C LEU A 575 20.31 16.09 -3.21
N ARG A 576 19.60 17.14 -2.77
CA ARG A 576 20.22 18.37 -2.25
C ARG A 576 21.08 18.09 -1.01
N MET A 577 20.58 17.26 -0.10
CA MET A 577 21.29 16.88 1.12
C MET A 577 22.56 16.08 0.80
N ASP A 578 22.46 15.04 -0.02
CA ASP A 578 23.58 14.21 -0.42
C ASP A 578 24.64 15.03 -1.18
N CYS A 579 24.24 15.90 -2.12
CA CYS A 579 25.17 16.84 -2.77
C CYS A 579 25.87 17.77 -1.79
N CYS A 580 25.15 18.32 -0.80
CA CYS A 580 25.74 19.17 0.24
C CYS A 580 26.77 18.40 1.08
N ILE A 581 26.44 17.18 1.50
CA ILE A 581 27.33 16.33 2.30
C ILE A 581 28.56 15.93 1.49
N LEU A 582 28.43 15.60 0.20
CA LEU A 582 29.57 15.27 -0.67
C LEU A 582 30.52 16.47 -0.81
N LEU A 583 30.00 17.66 -1.09
CA LEU A 583 30.82 18.87 -1.23
C LEU A 583 31.55 19.20 0.07
N LYS A 584 30.86 19.12 1.22
CA LYS A 584 31.51 19.30 2.53
C LYS A 584 32.55 18.23 2.82
N THR A 585 32.29 16.98 2.45
CA THR A 585 33.24 15.87 2.61
C THR A 585 34.51 16.13 1.79
N ALA A 586 34.37 16.52 0.52
CA ALA A 586 35.50 16.89 -0.33
C ALA A 586 36.30 18.07 0.25
N TYR A 587 35.62 19.11 0.76
CA TYR A 587 36.28 20.23 1.43
C TYR A 587 37.07 19.79 2.68
N ILE A 588 36.51 18.90 3.51
CA ILE A 588 37.19 18.36 4.70
C ILE A 588 38.43 17.53 4.30
N MET A 589 38.33 16.72 3.24
CA MET A 589 39.45 15.93 2.73
C MET A 589 40.60 16.82 2.22
N VAL A 590 40.28 17.86 1.45
CA VAL A 590 41.29 18.80 0.91
C VAL A 590 41.94 19.63 2.02
N THR A 591 41.16 20.08 3.00
CA THR A 591 41.66 20.87 4.14
C THR A 591 42.35 20.02 5.22
N ARG A 592 42.41 18.69 5.04
CA ARG A 592 43.00 17.72 5.98
C ARG A 592 42.43 17.82 7.41
N ARG A 593 41.14 18.12 7.52
CA ARG A 593 40.41 18.22 8.80
C ARG A 593 39.70 16.91 9.16
N GLY A 594 40.25 15.79 8.68
CA GLY A 594 39.67 14.45 8.84
C GLY A 594 39.71 13.91 10.28
N GLN A 595 40.52 14.52 11.17
CA GLN A 595 40.67 14.26 12.61
C GLN A 595 41.08 15.51 13.40
#